data_AF-V8CI35-F1
#
_entry.id   AF-V8CI35-F1
#
_cell.length_a   1.000
_cell.length_b   1.000
_cell.length_c   1.000
_cell.angle_alpha   90.00
_cell.angle_beta   90.00
_cell.angle_gamma   90.00
#
_symmetry.space_group_name_H-M   'P 1'
#
loop_
_entity.id
_entity.type
_entity.pdbx_description
1 polymer ?
#
loop_
_entity_poly.entity_id
_entity_poly.type
_entity_poly.pdbx_seq_one_letter_code
_entity_poly.pdbx_strand_id
1 'polypeptide(L)'
;MCCPPPIKSGSLEQARAKAQSYIESTRALLERAKQLAFTESTLIEALLQAQDLSQYLAQRIERECAIIKNDRPDIWEQFSHTREFLRLCGRAF
;
A
#
# COMPACT_ATOMS: atom_id res chain seq x y z
N MET A 1 35.23 35.48 -31.89
CA MET A 1 34.61 34.96 -30.65
C MET A 1 33.11 35.24 -30.74
N CYS A 2 32.29 34.25 -31.11
CA CYS A 2 30.83 34.43 -31.09
C CYS A 2 30.33 34.16 -29.67
N CYS A 3 29.85 35.19 -28.99
CA CYS A 3 29.10 35.01 -27.75
C CYS A 3 27.81 34.23 -28.07
N PRO A 4 27.44 33.19 -27.28
CA PRO A 4 26.16 32.54 -27.45
C PRO A 4 25.04 33.57 -27.27
N PRO A 5 23.97 33.51 -28.08
CA PRO A 5 22.90 34.48 -28.02
C PRO A 5 22.25 34.47 -26.62
N PRO A 6 21.85 35.64 -26.08
CA PRO A 6 21.22 35.71 -24.77
C PRO A 6 19.96 34.85 -24.78
N ILE A 7 19.88 33.94 -23.81
CA ILE A 7 18.68 33.13 -23.59
C ILE A 7 17.56 34.12 -23.30
N LYS A 8 16.62 34.26 -24.24
CA LYS A 8 15.46 35.15 -24.10
C LYS A 8 14.74 34.78 -22.79
N SER A 9 14.50 35.73 -21.90
CA SER A 9 13.84 35.53 -20.60
C SER A 9 12.55 34.71 -20.71
N GLY A 10 11.77 34.90 -21.78
CA GLY A 10 10.57 34.11 -22.07
C GLY A 10 10.83 32.60 -22.31
N SER A 11 12.03 32.21 -22.73
CA SER A 11 12.45 30.81 -22.87
C SER A 11 12.69 30.15 -21.50
N LEU A 12 13.26 30.90 -20.55
CA LEU A 12 13.48 30.42 -19.18
C LEU A 12 12.16 30.32 -18.41
N GLU A 13 11.27 31.30 -18.56
CA GLU A 13 9.94 31.26 -17.94
C GLU A 13 9.07 30.13 -18.51
N GLN A 14 9.09 29.91 -19.83
CA GLN A 14 8.40 28.77 -20.46
C GLN A 14 8.99 27.43 -20.00
N ALA A 15 10.32 27.30 -19.93
CA ALA A 15 10.96 26.09 -19.42
C ALA A 15 10.59 25.83 -17.95
N ARG A 16 10.54 26.89 -17.13
CA ARG A 16 10.11 26.80 -15.72
C ARG A 16 8.65 26.36 -15.59
N ALA A 17 7.74 26.98 -16.35
CA ALA A 17 6.32 26.62 -16.34
C ALA A 17 6.11 25.16 -16.77
N LYS A 18 6.84 24.72 -17.82
CA LYS A 18 6.80 23.34 -18.29
C LYS A 18 7.32 22.36 -17.23
N ALA A 19 8.44 22.67 -16.58
CA ALA A 19 8.99 21.86 -15.51
C ALA A 19 8.03 21.76 -14.30
N GLN A 20 7.41 22.88 -13.90
CA GLN A 20 6.41 22.91 -12.83
C GLN A 20 5.20 22.02 -13.17
N SER A 21 4.67 22.14 -14.38
CA SER A 21 3.55 21.32 -14.86
C SER A 21 3.88 19.82 -14.84
N TYR A 22 5.10 19.42 -15.24
CA TYR A 22 5.53 18.03 -15.13
C TYR A 22 5.61 17.53 -13.67
N ILE A 23 6.16 18.35 -12.78
CA ILE A 23 6.27 18.00 -11.35
C ILE A 23 4.88 17.82 -10.74
N GLU A 24 3.96 18.74 -11.01
CA GLU A 24 2.58 18.68 -10.52
C GLU A 24 1.84 17.45 -11.07
N SER A 25 1.98 17.17 -12.37
CA SER A 25 1.38 16.00 -13.00
C SER A 25 1.92 14.70 -12.39
N THR A 26 3.24 14.63 -12.14
CA THR A 26 3.88 13.47 -11.51
C THR A 26 3.40 13.30 -10.07
N ARG A 27 3.24 14.40 -9.33
CA ARG A 27 2.69 14.37 -7.96
C ARG A 27 1.26 13.84 -7.95
N ALA A 28 0.41 14.28 -8.87
CA ALA A 28 -0.96 13.79 -8.99
C ALA A 28 -1.01 12.27 -9.31
N LEU A 29 -0.12 11.79 -10.18
CA LEU A 29 0.01 10.36 -10.47
C LEU A 29 0.43 9.56 -9.23
N LEU A 30 1.39 10.06 -8.44
CA LEU A 30 1.83 9.40 -7.21
C LEU A 30 0.72 9.34 -6.16
N GLU A 31 -0.04 10.42 -5.97
CA GLU A 31 -1.17 10.42 -5.04
C GLU A 31 -2.28 9.45 -5.47
N ARG A 32 -2.59 9.39 -6.77
CA ARG A 32 -3.53 8.40 -7.30
C ARG A 32 -3.01 6.96 -7.12
N ALA A 33 -1.72 6.74 -7.35
CA ALA A 33 -1.10 5.43 -7.12
C ALA A 33 -1.19 5.01 -5.65
N LYS A 34 -1.03 5.94 -4.70
CA LYS A 34 -1.24 5.65 -3.25
C LYS A 34 -2.68 5.28 -2.92
N GLN A 35 -3.67 5.88 -3.59
CA GLN A 35 -5.08 5.53 -3.41
C GLN A 35 -5.43 4.16 -3.98
N LEU A 36 -4.74 3.74 -5.05
CA LEU A 36 -4.90 2.44 -5.69
C LEU A 36 -4.02 1.35 -5.05
N ALA A 37 -3.05 1.75 -4.22
CA ALA A 37 -2.22 0.81 -3.50
C ALA A 37 -3.10 0.07 -2.49
N PHE A 38 -3.29 -1.22 -2.73
CA PHE A 38 -3.86 -2.09 -1.73
C PHE A 38 -2.91 -2.14 -0.55
N THR A 39 -3.36 -1.59 0.59
CA THR A 39 -2.69 -1.79 1.86
C THR A 39 -3.19 -3.10 2.45
N GLU A 40 -2.44 -3.68 3.39
CA GLU A 40 -2.89 -4.89 4.08
C GLU A 40 -4.25 -4.68 4.76
N SER A 41 -4.52 -3.47 5.27
CA SER A 41 -5.83 -3.09 5.82
C SER A 41 -6.94 -3.13 4.76
N THR A 42 -6.72 -2.57 3.58
CA THR A 42 -7.75 -2.59 2.52
C THR A 42 -7.96 -3.98 1.94
N LEU A 43 -6.95 -4.85 1.98
CA LEU A 43 -7.10 -6.27 1.65
C LEU A 43 -7.95 -7.01 2.68
N ILE A 44 -7.70 -6.78 3.98
CA ILE A 44 -8.52 -7.36 5.06
C ILE A 44 -9.98 -6.90 4.92
N GLU A 45 -10.22 -5.61 4.70
CA GLU A 45 -11.56 -5.07 4.47
C GLU A 45 -12.25 -5.72 3.27
N ALA A 46 -11.54 -5.85 2.13
CA ALA A 46 -12.07 -6.50 0.94
C ALA A 46 -12.39 -7.99 1.18
N LEU A 47 -11.53 -8.71 1.93
CA LEU A 47 -11.78 -10.11 2.29
C LEU A 47 -12.99 -10.25 3.20
N LEU A 48 -13.18 -9.33 4.16
CA LEU A 48 -14.32 -9.33 5.07
C LEU A 48 -15.65 -9.04 4.38
N GLN A 49 -15.66 -8.35 3.23
CA GLN A 49 -16.87 -8.19 2.40
C GLN A 49 -17.36 -9.52 1.83
N ALA A 50 -16.47 -10.52 1.67
CA ALA A 50 -16.81 -11.87 1.26
C ALA A 50 -16.83 -12.80 2.49
N GLN A 51 -17.94 -12.82 3.21
CA GLN A 51 -18.05 -13.51 4.51
C GLN A 51 -17.69 -15.00 4.46
N ASP A 52 -18.15 -15.74 3.45
CA ASP A 52 -17.85 -17.18 3.31
C ASP A 52 -16.35 -17.42 3.08
N LEU A 53 -15.74 -16.59 2.22
CA LEU A 53 -14.31 -16.68 1.90
C LEU A 53 -13.45 -16.31 3.11
N SER A 54 -13.80 -15.24 3.82
CA SER A 54 -13.07 -14.82 5.02
C SER A 54 -13.13 -15.86 6.13
N GLN A 55 -14.28 -16.49 6.35
CA GLN A 55 -14.42 -17.58 7.32
C GLN A 55 -13.65 -18.84 6.92
N TYR A 56 -13.66 -19.22 5.64
CA TYR A 56 -12.86 -20.33 5.13
C TYR A 56 -11.36 -20.07 5.33
N LEU A 57 -10.88 -18.88 4.96
CA LEU A 57 -9.48 -18.49 5.12
C LEU A 57 -9.08 -18.45 6.59
N ALA A 58 -9.92 -17.90 7.46
CA ALA A 58 -9.67 -17.85 8.89
C ALA A 58 -9.49 -19.25 9.49
N GLN A 59 -10.35 -20.21 9.14
CA GLN A 59 -10.21 -21.61 9.58
C GLN A 59 -8.93 -22.26 9.07
N ARG A 60 -8.57 -22.01 7.82
CA ARG A 60 -7.36 -22.58 7.23
C ARG A 60 -6.11 -22.03 7.90
N ILE A 61 -6.03 -20.71 8.07
CA ILE A 61 -4.93 -20.05 8.77
C ILE A 61 -4.80 -20.56 10.19
N GLU A 62 -5.91 -20.66 10.94
CA GLU A 62 -5.90 -21.18 12.31
C GLU A 62 -5.30 -22.59 12.39
N ARG A 63 -5.65 -23.47 11.45
CA ARG A 63 -5.08 -24.83 11.37
C ARG A 63 -3.59 -24.83 11.05
N GLU A 64 -3.18 -24.11 10.01
CA GLU A 64 -1.78 -24.09 9.57
C GLU A 64 -0.87 -23.42 10.60
N CYS A 65 -1.38 -22.40 11.32
CA CYS A 65 -0.63 -21.69 12.34
C CYS A 65 -0.70 -22.31 13.74
N ALA A 66 -1.47 -23.39 13.94
CA ALA A 66 -1.66 -24.01 15.27
C ALA A 66 -0.33 -24.42 15.91
N ILE A 67 0.59 -25.00 15.12
CA ILE A 67 1.91 -25.42 15.61
C ILE A 67 2.75 -24.19 16.00
N ILE A 68 2.76 -23.15 15.18
CA ILE A 68 3.51 -21.92 15.45
C ILE A 68 2.98 -21.24 16.72
N LYS A 69 1.65 -21.17 16.86
CA LYS A 69 0.99 -20.58 18.03
C LYS A 69 1.36 -21.29 19.33
N ASN A 70 1.47 -22.62 19.31
CA ASN A 70 1.76 -23.42 20.50
C ASN A 70 3.27 -23.53 20.80
N ASP A 71 4.08 -23.76 19.78
CA ASP A 71 5.49 -24.14 19.94
C ASP A 71 6.43 -22.94 19.86
N ARG A 72 6.03 -21.86 19.16
CA ARG A 72 6.85 -20.66 18.91
C ARG A 72 6.01 -19.37 19.00
N PRO A 73 5.51 -19.03 20.21
CA PRO A 73 4.70 -17.82 20.41
C PRO A 73 5.46 -16.53 20.04
N ASP A 74 6.80 -16.53 20.14
CA ASP A 74 7.68 -15.44 19.72
C ASP A 74 7.61 -15.14 18.23
N ILE A 75 7.44 -16.20 17.42
CA ILE A 75 7.24 -16.07 15.97
C ILE A 75 5.80 -15.65 15.71
N TRP A 76 4.82 -16.24 16.42
CA TRP A 76 3.41 -15.89 16.27
C TRP A 76 3.10 -14.40 16.50
N GLU A 77 3.78 -13.76 17.44
CA GLU A 77 3.60 -12.33 17.70
C GLU A 77 3.93 -11.44 16.49
N GLN A 78 4.80 -11.90 15.60
CA GLN A 78 5.19 -11.18 14.39
C GLN A 78 4.09 -11.20 13.30
N PHE A 79 3.11 -12.10 13.40
CA PHE A 79 1.99 -12.23 12.46
C PHE A 79 0.85 -11.25 12.82
N SER A 80 1.18 -9.98 13.05
CA SER A 80 0.24 -8.93 13.51
C SER A 80 -1.02 -8.83 12.64
N HIS A 81 -0.88 -8.84 11.32
CA HIS A 81 -1.99 -8.74 10.37
C HIS A 81 -2.84 -10.01 10.31
N THR A 82 -2.22 -11.18 10.41
CA THR A 82 -2.93 -12.47 10.47
C THR A 82 -3.75 -12.56 11.74
N ARG A 83 -3.19 -12.12 12.87
CA ARG A 83 -3.89 -12.02 14.14
C ARG A 83 -5.05 -11.04 14.05
N GLU A 84 -4.83 -9.85 13.48
CA GLU A 84 -5.93 -8.90 13.32
C GLU A 84 -7.06 -9.45 12.42
N PHE A 85 -6.72 -10.10 11.30
CA PHE A 85 -7.69 -10.74 10.42
C PHE A 85 -8.51 -11.84 11.14
N LEU A 86 -7.84 -12.73 11.88
CA LEU A 86 -8.51 -13.79 12.65
C LEU A 86 -9.44 -13.21 13.73
N ARG A 87 -9.03 -12.11 14.38
CA ARG A 87 -9.83 -11.38 15.38
C ARG A 87 -11.10 -10.81 14.77
N LEU A 88 -10.99 -10.17 13.62
CA LEU A 88 -12.14 -9.61 12.88
C LEU A 88 -13.08 -10.72 12.39
N CYS A 89 -12.56 -11.91 12.11
CA CYS A 89 -13.35 -13.09 11.77
C CYS A 89 -13.98 -13.82 12.98
N GLY A 90 -13.79 -13.32 14.22
CA GLY A 90 -14.35 -13.92 15.43
C GLY A 90 -13.67 -15.21 15.89
N ARG A 91 -12.45 -15.48 15.42
CA ARG A 91 -11.65 -16.62 15.87
C ARG A 91 -11.05 -16.30 17.24
N ALA A 92 -11.16 -17.25 18.16
CA ALA A 92 -10.65 -17.08 19.51
C ALA A 92 -9.12 -17.12 19.53
N PHE A 93 -8.55 -16.12 20.20
CA PHE A 93 -7.13 -16.03 20.53
C PHE A 93 -6.83 -16.85 21.77
#